data_AF-A0A1E7HEB4-F1
#
_entry.id   AF-A0A1E7HEB4-F1
#
_cell.length_a   1.000
_cell.length_b   1.000
_cell.length_c   1.000
_cell.angle_alpha   90.00
_cell.angle_beta   90.00
_cell.angle_gamma   90.00
#
_symmetry.space_group_name_H-M   'P 1'
#
loop_
_entity.id
_entity.type
_entity.pdbx_description
1 polymer ?
#
loop_
_entity_poly.entity_id
_entity_poly.type
_entity_poly.pdbx_seq_one_letter_code
_entity_poly.pdbx_strand_id
1 'polypeptide(L)'
;MLSIIISLSSEVSAGKSTQERDTDNDGQTDQIAYLDETGRIERLEIDSNADGVMDRFQYFEDQQIVRIEADTDHDRKIDCREYLKAGKRIRQELLSNDSGRVVQVSEFDSVGRIVEIRKNTTEDDLFDSIYSYKDGKLFLFAQDTDGDGKPNISQTYNDDKPVLKSIDDNGDGQMDVFCIYRDGVLFERKTDMDHDGVFEITIRFKDGQPVEEEKDTNRDGKTDLFTRFDSYGNAEKIEEDTRHTGRIDRIRTYYMGRPVNVVSDIDGDGFKETVALFKNGKIRRQTEDRNQDGKPDITTWFDEKGKKERIESDTNLNGKIDTWQYYEDDRLTRVEKDEKGNGSINLKVFYSKGKKCRVIMDRDNDGLFEITQRFDKAPWSMVMELDADGDKHPEARYCYEKGVLRLKEIDKDRDGNPDLMHHYNAEGKLTKTRETHEGVDGPSIIWFYDDQEEAIRAEHDRTGDGHADIWYHYRKGKLTGLDEDTNADGKPDIWEIYDESQTLLKISFDLDFDGKPDSEENGRGKK
;
A
#
# COMPACT_ATOMS: atom_id res chain seq x y z
N MET A 1 9.86 -44.68 62.28
CA MET A 1 11.14 -45.00 62.93
C MET A 1 11.00 -44.79 64.43
N LEU A 2 11.74 -45.60 65.20
CA LEU A 2 11.61 -45.92 66.62
C LEU A 2 10.75 -45.00 67.50
N SER A 3 9.68 -45.59 68.06
CA SER A 3 9.10 -45.15 69.34
C SER A 3 10.19 -45.26 70.41
N ILE A 4 10.84 -44.16 70.75
CA ILE A 4 11.55 -44.06 72.01
C ILE A 4 10.46 -43.96 73.07
N ILE A 5 10.07 -45.11 73.64
CA ILE A 5 9.39 -45.14 74.93
C ILE A 5 10.44 -44.68 75.92
N ILE A 6 10.39 -43.40 76.27
CA ILE A 6 11.25 -42.79 77.27
C ILE A 6 10.78 -43.35 78.63
N SER A 7 11.40 -44.43 79.09
CA SER A 7 11.29 -44.89 80.48
C SER A 7 12.14 -43.98 81.35
N LEU A 8 11.52 -42.93 81.91
CA LEU A 8 12.14 -42.07 82.91
C LEU A 8 11.92 -42.65 84.30
N SER A 9 13.01 -42.73 85.07
CA SER A 9 13.01 -43.12 86.48
C SER A 9 12.16 -42.17 87.30
N SER A 10 11.20 -42.73 88.00
CA SER A 10 10.25 -42.02 88.87
C SER A 10 10.94 -41.47 90.13
N GLU A 11 11.37 -40.22 90.10
CA GLU A 11 11.38 -39.38 91.31
C GLU A 11 10.42 -38.21 91.07
N VAL A 12 9.25 -38.32 91.70
CA VAL A 12 8.19 -37.32 91.63
C VAL A 12 8.64 -36.09 92.43
N SER A 13 9.18 -35.10 91.73
CA SER A 13 9.18 -33.71 92.17
C SER A 13 8.06 -33.00 91.43
N ALA A 14 7.02 -32.57 92.16
CA ALA A 14 5.93 -31.80 91.59
C ALA A 14 6.43 -30.38 91.23
N GLY A 15 6.64 -30.13 89.95
CA GLY A 15 7.07 -28.84 89.39
C GLY A 15 7.70 -29.02 88.01
N LYS A 16 7.67 -27.98 87.18
CA LYS A 16 8.41 -27.97 85.91
C LYS A 16 9.88 -28.32 86.17
N SER A 17 10.42 -29.24 85.40
CA SER A 17 11.80 -29.71 85.56
C SER A 17 12.49 -29.85 84.20
N THR A 18 13.81 -29.68 84.23
CA THR A 18 14.69 -29.83 83.06
C THR A 18 15.61 -31.02 83.31
N GLN A 19 15.81 -31.85 82.30
CA GLN A 19 16.70 -33.00 82.36
C GLN A 19 17.69 -32.96 81.20
N GLU A 20 18.96 -32.97 81.54
CA GLU A 20 20.08 -33.01 80.59
C GLU A 20 20.56 -34.46 80.47
N ARG A 21 20.90 -34.87 79.25
CA ARG A 21 21.43 -36.19 78.96
C ARG A 21 22.63 -36.06 78.03
N ASP A 22 23.63 -36.86 78.36
CA ASP A 22 24.79 -37.16 77.53
C ASP A 22 24.62 -38.63 77.10
N THR A 23 24.18 -38.86 75.87
CA THR A 23 23.78 -40.19 75.40
C THR A 23 24.99 -41.05 75.01
N ASP A 24 26.08 -40.44 74.56
CA ASP A 24 27.29 -41.14 74.13
C ASP A 24 28.42 -41.15 75.19
N ASN A 25 28.23 -40.44 76.31
CA ASN A 25 29.14 -40.31 77.45
C ASN A 25 30.47 -39.64 77.10
N ASP A 26 30.48 -38.70 76.14
CA ASP A 26 31.66 -37.92 75.78
C ASP A 26 31.94 -36.76 76.76
N GLY A 27 31.01 -36.50 77.69
CA GLY A 27 31.07 -35.42 78.66
C GLY A 27 30.33 -34.14 78.23
N GLN A 28 29.69 -34.14 77.06
CA GLN A 28 28.86 -33.05 76.55
C GLN A 28 27.39 -33.47 76.53
N THR A 29 26.51 -32.55 76.91
CA THR A 29 25.06 -32.80 76.87
C THR A 29 24.59 -32.78 75.42
N ASP A 30 24.00 -33.87 74.94
CA ASP A 30 23.48 -34.00 73.58
C ASP A 30 21.95 -33.90 73.51
N GLN A 31 21.25 -33.96 74.66
CA GLN A 31 19.80 -33.79 74.74
C GLN A 31 19.37 -33.03 76.00
N ILE A 32 18.40 -32.13 75.86
CA ILE A 32 17.77 -31.41 76.97
C ILE A 32 16.25 -31.56 76.89
N ALA A 33 15.66 -32.29 77.85
CA ALA A 33 14.22 -32.47 77.96
C ALA A 33 13.60 -31.52 78.99
N TYR A 34 12.52 -30.84 78.60
CA TYR A 34 11.72 -29.98 79.46
C TYR A 34 10.39 -30.65 79.76
N LEU A 35 10.08 -30.83 81.05
CA LEU A 35 8.93 -31.57 81.54
C LEU A 35 7.89 -30.63 82.16
N ASP A 36 6.61 -30.91 81.92
CA ASP A 36 5.46 -30.25 82.55
C ASP A 36 5.33 -30.61 84.05
N GLU A 37 4.36 -30.00 84.72
CA GLU A 37 4.07 -30.24 86.14
C GLU A 37 3.67 -31.69 86.45
N THR A 38 3.29 -32.47 85.43
CA THR A 38 2.91 -33.89 85.53
C THR A 38 4.05 -34.84 85.15
N GLY A 39 5.21 -34.30 84.76
CA GLY A 39 6.38 -35.07 84.33
C GLY A 39 6.33 -35.55 82.87
N ARG A 40 5.48 -34.96 82.03
CA ARG A 40 5.44 -35.25 80.58
C ARG A 40 6.30 -34.24 79.82
N ILE A 41 6.91 -34.67 78.72
CA ILE A 41 7.77 -33.80 77.91
C ILE A 41 6.92 -32.75 77.19
N GLU A 42 7.24 -31.46 77.38
CA GLU A 42 6.71 -30.34 76.60
C GLU A 42 7.66 -29.99 75.44
N ARG A 43 8.97 -30.11 75.65
CA ARG A 43 10.01 -29.78 74.67
C ARG A 43 11.24 -30.68 74.83
N LEU A 44 11.86 -31.06 73.72
CA LEU A 44 13.13 -31.79 73.67
C LEU A 44 14.10 -31.06 72.73
N GLU A 45 15.25 -30.65 73.24
CA GLU A 45 16.34 -30.09 72.45
C GLU A 45 17.39 -31.17 72.22
N ILE A 46 17.99 -31.17 71.03
CA ILE A 46 18.94 -32.17 70.59
C ILE A 46 20.07 -31.44 69.86
N ASP A 47 21.30 -31.71 70.27
CA ASP A 47 22.50 -31.42 69.49
C ASP A 47 22.67 -32.58 68.49
N SER A 48 22.24 -32.35 67.24
CA SER A 48 22.21 -33.40 66.23
C SER A 48 23.52 -33.55 65.47
N ASN A 49 24.43 -32.57 65.57
CA ASN A 49 25.74 -32.57 64.93
C ASN A 49 26.92 -32.80 65.90
N ALA A 50 26.65 -32.85 67.22
CA ALA A 50 27.60 -33.03 68.32
C ALA A 50 28.64 -31.91 68.43
N ASP A 51 28.25 -30.65 68.18
CA ASP A 51 29.12 -29.48 68.30
C ASP A 51 29.01 -28.74 69.65
N GLY A 52 28.15 -29.24 70.55
CA GLY A 52 27.84 -28.68 71.85
C GLY A 52 26.75 -27.59 71.82
N VAL A 53 26.15 -27.31 70.66
CA VAL A 53 25.05 -26.37 70.48
C VAL A 53 23.81 -27.13 70.02
N MET A 54 22.71 -26.96 70.78
CA MET A 54 21.43 -27.57 70.40
C MET A 54 20.92 -26.96 69.08
N ASP A 55 20.71 -27.80 68.07
CA ASP A 55 20.28 -27.37 66.73
C ASP A 55 18.88 -27.88 66.35
N ARG A 56 18.33 -28.86 67.09
CA ARG A 56 17.01 -29.44 66.82
C ARG A 56 16.11 -29.37 68.04
N PHE A 57 14.93 -28.79 67.88
CA PHE A 57 13.97 -28.55 68.96
C PHE A 57 12.62 -29.18 68.64
N GLN A 58 12.17 -30.15 69.44
CA GLN A 58 10.90 -30.84 69.28
C GLN A 58 9.92 -30.37 70.35
N TYR A 59 8.66 -30.11 69.95
CA TYR A 59 7.58 -29.65 70.83
C TYR A 59 6.47 -30.70 70.85
N PHE A 60 5.95 -30.97 72.04
CA PHE A 60 5.00 -32.05 72.29
C PHE A 60 3.67 -31.51 72.84
N GLU A 61 2.56 -32.02 72.34
CA GLU A 61 1.22 -31.89 72.92
C GLU A 61 0.61 -33.28 73.07
N ASP A 62 0.02 -33.59 74.23
CA ASP A 62 -0.52 -34.93 74.53
C ASP A 62 0.47 -36.08 74.26
N GLN A 63 1.76 -35.85 74.52
CA GLN A 63 2.89 -36.77 74.26
C GLN A 63 3.10 -37.13 72.77
N GLN A 64 2.56 -36.33 71.85
CA GLN A 64 2.84 -36.42 70.42
C GLN A 64 3.62 -35.19 69.96
N ILE A 65 4.61 -35.39 69.09
CA ILE A 65 5.33 -34.27 68.48
C ILE A 65 4.35 -33.50 67.58
N VAL A 66 4.17 -32.22 67.86
CA VAL A 66 3.34 -31.31 67.06
C VAL A 66 4.18 -30.34 66.23
N ARG A 67 5.40 -30.05 66.66
CA ARG A 67 6.32 -29.15 65.96
C ARG A 67 7.78 -29.56 66.13
N ILE A 68 8.57 -29.40 65.09
CA ILE A 68 10.03 -29.57 65.09
C ILE A 68 10.62 -28.29 64.52
N GLU A 69 11.60 -27.70 65.18
CA GLU A 69 12.43 -26.62 64.65
C GLU A 69 13.85 -27.15 64.48
N ALA A 70 14.53 -26.74 63.43
CA ALA A 70 15.90 -27.13 63.14
C ALA A 70 16.70 -25.93 62.63
N ASP A 71 17.96 -25.87 63.05
CA ASP A 71 19.04 -25.11 62.44
C ASP A 71 19.82 -26.10 61.55
N THR A 72 19.49 -26.13 60.26
CA THR A 72 19.95 -27.16 59.32
C THR A 72 21.34 -26.85 58.77
N ASP A 73 21.74 -25.57 58.76
CA ASP A 73 23.04 -25.13 58.27
C ASP A 73 24.04 -24.73 59.38
N HIS A 74 23.60 -24.79 60.63
CA HIS A 74 24.38 -24.58 61.84
C HIS A 74 24.88 -23.14 62.01
N ASP A 75 24.10 -22.15 61.54
CA ASP A 75 24.38 -20.73 61.70
C ASP A 75 23.85 -20.12 63.02
N ARG A 76 23.24 -20.97 63.86
CA ARG A 76 22.57 -20.67 65.14
C ARG A 76 21.21 -19.98 65.00
N LYS A 77 20.62 -20.02 63.80
CA LYS A 77 19.25 -19.56 63.56
C LYS A 77 18.41 -20.72 63.06
N ILE A 78 17.14 -20.73 63.44
CA ILE A 78 16.19 -21.73 62.96
C ILE A 78 15.85 -21.42 61.50
N ASP A 79 16.27 -22.29 60.60
CA ASP A 79 15.99 -22.20 59.16
C ASP A 79 14.81 -23.10 58.72
N CYS A 80 14.37 -24.03 59.58
CA CYS A 80 13.32 -24.99 59.24
C CYS A 80 12.36 -25.21 60.41
N ARG A 81 11.05 -25.19 60.13
CA ARG A 81 9.98 -25.58 61.06
C ARG A 81 9.07 -26.62 60.42
N GLU A 82 8.87 -27.76 61.06
CA GLU A 82 7.92 -28.79 60.64
C GLU A 82 6.75 -28.88 61.62
N TYR A 83 5.54 -29.03 61.11
CA TYR A 83 4.33 -29.26 61.90
C TYR A 83 3.77 -30.64 61.61
N LEU A 84 3.39 -31.35 62.67
CA LEU A 84 2.94 -32.74 62.61
C LEU A 84 1.58 -32.90 63.24
N LYS A 85 0.75 -33.79 62.68
CA LYS A 85 -0.53 -34.21 63.25
C LYS A 85 -0.63 -35.73 63.20
N ALA A 86 -0.89 -36.35 64.36
CA ALA A 86 -0.90 -37.81 64.51
C ALA A 86 0.39 -38.48 63.96
N GLY A 87 1.55 -37.85 64.22
CA GLY A 87 2.87 -38.33 63.79
C GLY A 87 3.18 -38.17 62.30
N LYS A 88 2.30 -37.53 61.51
CA LYS A 88 2.53 -37.25 60.09
C LYS A 88 2.80 -35.77 59.87
N ARG A 89 3.82 -35.44 59.08
CA ARG A 89 4.10 -34.05 58.67
C ARG A 89 2.94 -33.53 57.83
N ILE A 90 2.37 -32.41 58.24
CA ILE A 90 1.28 -31.72 57.54
C ILE A 90 1.73 -30.41 56.91
N ARG A 91 2.79 -29.79 57.46
CA ARG A 91 3.32 -28.50 56.98
C ARG A 91 4.80 -28.39 57.30
N GLN A 92 5.56 -27.73 56.42
CA GLN A 92 6.96 -27.36 56.62
C GLN A 92 7.13 -25.89 56.22
N GLU A 93 7.79 -25.10 57.05
CA GLU A 93 8.22 -23.74 56.77
C GLU A 93 9.76 -23.73 56.64
N LEU A 94 10.27 -23.05 55.62
CA LEU A 94 11.68 -22.68 55.53
C LEU A 94 11.82 -21.19 55.77
N LEU A 95 12.84 -20.79 56.52
CA LEU A 95 13.09 -19.43 56.94
C LEU A 95 14.38 -18.89 56.31
N SER A 96 14.40 -17.60 56.00
CA SER A 96 15.60 -16.91 55.51
C SER A 96 16.59 -16.73 56.65
N ASN A 97 17.86 -17.06 56.42
CA ASN A 97 18.92 -16.81 57.41
C ASN A 97 19.18 -15.31 57.61
N ASP A 98 18.90 -14.49 56.60
CA ASP A 98 19.14 -13.05 56.65
C ASP A 98 18.04 -12.34 57.43
N SER A 99 16.78 -12.55 57.06
CA SER A 99 15.64 -11.82 57.62
C SER A 99 14.88 -12.57 58.72
N GLY A 100 15.04 -13.89 58.83
CA GLY A 100 14.22 -14.76 59.68
C GLY A 100 12.77 -14.90 59.21
N ARG A 101 12.42 -14.41 58.00
CA ARG A 101 11.08 -14.50 57.44
C ARG A 101 10.85 -15.87 56.81
N VAL A 102 9.59 -16.30 56.74
CA VAL A 102 9.23 -17.55 56.06
C VAL A 102 9.31 -17.34 54.55
N VAL A 103 10.26 -18.02 53.91
CA VAL A 103 10.49 -17.94 52.45
C VAL A 103 9.77 -19.05 51.69
N GLN A 104 9.43 -20.15 52.36
CA GLN A 104 8.68 -21.24 51.76
C GLN A 104 7.76 -21.92 52.76
N VAL A 105 6.53 -22.23 52.36
CA VAL A 105 5.60 -23.10 53.09
C VAL A 105 5.26 -24.28 52.18
N SER A 106 5.44 -25.50 52.68
CA SER A 106 5.08 -26.73 51.98
C SER A 106 4.02 -27.49 52.77
N GLU A 107 2.92 -27.85 52.14
CA GLU A 107 1.81 -28.60 52.76
C GLU A 107 1.80 -30.05 52.25
N PHE A 108 1.38 -30.98 53.11
CA PHE A 108 1.45 -32.42 52.86
C PHE A 108 0.10 -33.12 53.07
N ASP A 109 -0.21 -34.10 52.23
CA ASP A 109 -1.40 -34.96 52.39
C ASP A 109 -1.22 -36.03 53.49
N SER A 110 -2.28 -36.81 53.74
CA SER A 110 -2.28 -37.84 54.77
C SER A 110 -1.33 -39.02 54.51
N VAL A 111 -0.73 -39.12 53.32
CA VAL A 111 0.31 -40.10 52.98
C VAL A 111 1.70 -39.47 52.83
N GLY A 112 1.84 -38.17 53.13
CA GLY A 112 3.11 -37.45 53.14
C GLY A 112 3.55 -36.90 51.78
N ARG A 113 2.67 -36.86 50.77
CA ARG A 113 2.94 -36.23 49.47
C ARG A 113 2.68 -34.74 49.57
N ILE A 114 3.49 -33.93 48.89
CA ILE A 114 3.27 -32.48 48.80
C ILE A 114 1.94 -32.23 48.08
N VAL A 115 1.13 -31.32 48.63
CA VAL A 115 -0.10 -30.82 48.00
C VAL A 115 0.06 -29.40 47.50
N GLU A 116 0.86 -28.59 48.20
CA GLU A 116 1.09 -27.20 47.85
C GLU A 116 2.47 -26.75 48.33
N ILE A 117 3.14 -25.90 47.55
CA ILE A 117 4.29 -25.12 47.96
C ILE A 117 4.00 -23.65 47.67
N ARG A 118 4.14 -22.79 48.68
CA ARG A 118 4.07 -21.33 48.55
C ARG A 118 5.45 -20.76 48.82
N LYS A 119 5.94 -19.85 47.98
CA LYS A 119 7.24 -19.17 48.13
C LYS A 119 7.07 -17.66 48.16
N ASN A 120 7.85 -17.04 49.04
CA ASN A 120 7.99 -15.60 49.23
C ASN A 120 9.44 -15.27 48.82
N THR A 121 9.62 -15.00 47.55
CA THR A 121 10.92 -14.75 46.89
C THR A 121 11.40 -13.31 47.06
N THR A 122 10.49 -12.39 47.37
CA THR A 122 10.78 -10.97 47.66
C THR A 122 11.05 -10.71 49.14
N GLU A 123 10.75 -11.67 50.01
CA GLU A 123 10.80 -11.58 51.47
C GLU A 123 9.95 -10.45 52.07
N ASP A 124 8.81 -10.10 51.47
CA ASP A 124 7.91 -9.01 51.91
C ASP A 124 6.68 -9.48 52.72
N ASP A 125 6.65 -10.78 53.03
CA ASP A 125 5.57 -11.51 53.73
C ASP A 125 4.36 -11.84 52.82
N LEU A 126 4.45 -11.59 51.52
CA LEU A 126 3.52 -12.07 50.50
C LEU A 126 4.13 -13.27 49.77
N PHE A 127 3.32 -14.29 49.51
CA PHE A 127 3.76 -15.46 48.74
C PHE A 127 3.50 -15.19 47.26
N ASP A 128 4.56 -14.82 46.53
CA ASP A 128 4.47 -14.54 45.10
C ASP A 128 4.33 -15.79 44.22
N SER A 129 4.75 -16.97 44.69
CA SER A 129 4.76 -18.18 43.85
C SER A 129 4.05 -19.34 44.55
N ILE A 130 3.06 -19.93 43.88
CA ILE A 130 2.24 -21.02 44.39
C ILE A 130 2.33 -22.21 43.43
N TYR A 131 2.71 -23.38 43.95
CA TYR A 131 2.77 -24.64 43.22
C TYR A 131 1.80 -25.63 43.83
N SER A 132 0.81 -26.09 43.09
CA SER A 132 -0.18 -27.05 43.56
C SER A 132 0.02 -28.42 42.91
N TYR A 133 -0.03 -29.48 43.72
CA TYR A 133 0.26 -30.85 43.33
C TYR A 133 -0.97 -31.74 43.51
N LYS A 134 -1.18 -32.65 42.56
CA LYS A 134 -2.24 -33.66 42.60
C LYS A 134 -1.63 -35.02 42.32
N ASP A 135 -1.83 -35.96 43.24
CA ASP A 135 -1.23 -37.30 43.20
C ASP A 135 0.30 -37.30 43.01
N GLY A 136 0.97 -36.29 43.57
CA GLY A 136 2.43 -36.13 43.49
C GLY A 136 2.95 -35.49 42.21
N LYS A 137 2.08 -35.12 41.26
CA LYS A 137 2.43 -34.40 40.03
C LYS A 137 2.00 -32.94 40.13
N LEU A 138 2.82 -32.03 39.58
CA LEU A 138 2.46 -30.62 39.50
C LEU A 138 1.24 -30.49 38.57
N PHE A 139 0.19 -29.79 39.01
CA PHE A 139 -1.00 -29.56 38.18
C PHE A 139 -1.27 -28.07 37.94
N LEU A 140 -0.81 -27.19 38.84
CA LEU A 140 -0.99 -25.74 38.73
C LEU A 140 0.23 -25.02 39.31
N PHE A 141 0.68 -24.00 38.61
CA PHE A 141 1.60 -22.98 39.07
C PHE A 141 0.89 -21.63 38.94
N ALA A 142 0.98 -20.79 39.97
CA ALA A 142 0.48 -19.42 39.93
C ALA A 142 1.57 -18.49 40.47
N GLN A 143 1.72 -17.33 39.85
CA GLN A 143 2.73 -16.35 40.20
C GLN A 143 2.14 -14.95 40.21
N ASP A 144 2.42 -14.19 41.26
CA ASP A 144 2.23 -12.75 41.37
C ASP A 144 3.56 -12.07 41.04
N THR A 145 3.57 -11.24 40.01
CA THR A 145 4.78 -10.55 39.53
C THR A 145 4.77 -9.05 39.76
N ASP A 146 3.65 -8.48 40.22
CA ASP A 146 3.49 -7.06 40.51
C ASP A 146 3.39 -6.73 42.00
N GLY A 147 3.21 -7.76 42.84
CA GLY A 147 3.20 -7.67 44.30
C GLY A 147 1.89 -7.18 44.88
N ASP A 148 0.77 -7.27 44.15
CA ASP A 148 -0.55 -6.87 44.63
C ASP A 148 -1.23 -7.94 45.53
N GLY A 149 -0.61 -9.12 45.64
CA GLY A 149 -1.09 -10.27 46.40
C GLY A 149 -2.02 -11.20 45.62
N LYS A 150 -2.24 -10.96 44.33
CA LYS A 150 -3.02 -11.80 43.43
C LYS A 150 -2.14 -12.29 42.28
N PRO A 151 -2.12 -13.60 42.01
CA PRO A 151 -1.35 -14.12 40.88
C PRO A 151 -1.84 -13.58 39.53
N ASN A 152 -0.99 -12.79 38.86
CA ASN A 152 -1.24 -12.30 37.51
C ASN A 152 -0.73 -13.27 36.42
N ILE A 153 -0.06 -14.37 36.81
CA ILE A 153 0.30 -15.46 35.90
C ILE A 153 -0.21 -16.78 36.48
N SER A 154 -0.81 -17.62 35.65
CA SER A 154 -1.15 -19.01 36.01
C SER A 154 -0.78 -19.98 34.90
N GLN A 155 -0.39 -21.20 35.27
CA GLN A 155 -0.01 -22.25 34.32
C GLN A 155 -0.43 -23.62 34.83
N THR A 156 -1.17 -24.36 34.00
CA THR A 156 -1.64 -25.71 34.30
C THR A 156 -0.80 -26.76 33.58
N TYR A 157 -0.71 -27.93 34.21
CA TYR A 157 0.10 -29.04 33.74
C TYR A 157 -0.71 -30.34 33.73
N ASN A 158 -0.39 -31.22 32.78
CA ASN A 158 -0.87 -32.59 32.72
C ASN A 158 0.31 -33.52 32.40
N ASP A 159 0.55 -34.53 33.24
CA ASP A 159 1.71 -35.42 33.14
C ASP A 159 3.04 -34.66 32.96
N ASP A 160 3.26 -33.66 33.82
CA ASP A 160 4.45 -32.79 33.85
C ASP A 160 4.69 -31.95 32.59
N LYS A 161 3.71 -31.90 31.68
CA LYS A 161 3.73 -31.07 30.47
C LYS A 161 2.77 -29.88 30.62
N PRO A 162 3.14 -28.67 30.17
CA PRO A 162 2.23 -27.54 30.19
C PRO A 162 1.04 -27.78 29.28
N VAL A 163 -0.12 -27.28 29.70
CA VAL A 163 -1.40 -27.37 28.96
C VAL A 163 -1.95 -25.99 28.64
N LEU A 164 -1.98 -25.09 29.63
CA LEU A 164 -2.43 -23.72 29.47
C LEU A 164 -1.60 -22.81 30.36
N LYS A 165 -1.12 -21.69 29.80
CA LYS A 165 -0.61 -20.55 30.57
C LYS A 165 -1.51 -19.35 30.32
N SER A 166 -1.92 -18.67 31.37
CA SER A 166 -2.73 -17.46 31.33
C SER A 166 -1.98 -16.32 32.02
N ILE A 167 -2.08 -15.10 31.49
CA ILE A 167 -1.40 -13.90 31.99
C ILE A 167 -2.42 -12.76 32.02
N ASP A 168 -2.54 -12.09 33.17
CA ASP A 168 -3.18 -10.79 33.37
C ASP A 168 -2.08 -9.73 33.24
N ASP A 169 -2.10 -8.99 32.13
CA ASP A 169 -1.07 -8.03 31.74
C ASP A 169 -1.36 -6.62 32.29
N ASN A 170 -2.63 -6.32 32.58
CA ASN A 170 -3.07 -5.01 33.07
C ASN A 170 -3.35 -4.94 34.59
N GLY A 171 -3.38 -6.08 35.28
CA GLY A 171 -3.59 -6.21 36.72
C GLY A 171 -5.05 -6.04 37.16
N ASP A 172 -6.03 -6.19 36.27
CA ASP A 172 -7.45 -6.02 36.58
C ASP A 172 -8.12 -7.29 37.15
N GLY A 173 -7.40 -8.40 37.16
CA GLY A 173 -7.85 -9.72 37.61
C GLY A 173 -8.44 -10.59 36.51
N GLN A 174 -8.56 -10.10 35.28
CA GLN A 174 -8.91 -10.86 34.08
C GLN A 174 -7.65 -11.22 33.30
N MET A 175 -7.63 -12.43 32.74
CA MET A 175 -6.47 -12.90 32.00
C MET A 175 -6.56 -12.38 30.56
N ASP A 176 -5.54 -11.66 30.12
CA ASP A 176 -5.45 -11.04 28.79
C ASP A 176 -4.82 -11.96 27.74
N VAL A 177 -3.87 -12.80 28.16
CA VAL A 177 -3.11 -13.67 27.26
C VAL A 177 -3.29 -15.12 27.64
N PHE A 178 -3.67 -15.95 26.68
CA PHE A 178 -3.77 -17.41 26.84
C PHE A 178 -2.82 -18.12 25.87
N CYS A 179 -1.86 -18.86 26.40
CA CYS A 179 -0.98 -19.75 25.65
C CYS A 179 -1.41 -21.20 25.87
N ILE A 180 -1.92 -21.85 24.82
CA ILE A 180 -2.41 -23.22 24.82
C ILE A 180 -1.33 -24.15 24.27
N TYR A 181 -1.04 -25.21 25.00
CA TYR A 181 0.00 -26.19 24.68
C TYR A 181 -0.64 -27.55 24.34
N ARG A 182 -0.08 -28.25 23.36
CA ARG A 182 -0.42 -29.64 23.02
C ARG A 182 0.82 -30.50 23.15
N ASP A 183 0.75 -31.53 23.98
CA ASP A 183 1.90 -32.38 24.34
C ASP A 183 3.13 -31.60 24.85
N GLY A 184 2.90 -30.45 25.49
CA GLY A 184 3.94 -29.57 26.02
C GLY A 184 4.52 -28.58 25.01
N VAL A 185 4.07 -28.60 23.75
CA VAL A 185 4.50 -27.68 22.69
C VAL A 185 3.45 -26.60 22.51
N LEU A 186 3.87 -25.33 22.39
CA LEU A 186 2.97 -24.21 22.14
C LEU A 186 2.22 -24.43 20.84
N PHE A 187 0.89 -24.43 20.91
CA PHE A 187 0.01 -24.68 19.78
C PHE A 187 -0.74 -23.42 19.35
N GLU A 188 -1.23 -22.64 20.32
CA GLU A 188 -2.04 -21.45 20.06
C GLU A 188 -1.78 -20.39 21.13
N ARG A 189 -1.77 -19.12 20.74
CA ARG A 189 -1.74 -17.97 21.64
C ARG A 189 -2.91 -17.05 21.31
N LYS A 190 -3.70 -16.67 22.31
CA LYS A 190 -4.77 -15.67 22.22
C LYS A 190 -4.42 -14.45 23.05
N THR A 191 -4.77 -13.27 22.56
CA THR A 191 -4.49 -11.99 23.22
C THR A 191 -5.69 -11.07 23.09
N ASP A 192 -6.19 -10.62 24.23
CA ASP A 192 -7.14 -9.52 24.39
C ASP A 192 -6.30 -8.23 24.45
N MET A 193 -6.45 -7.36 23.45
CA MET A 193 -5.62 -6.18 23.30
C MET A 193 -6.21 -4.92 23.93
N ASP A 194 -7.52 -4.90 24.19
CA ASP A 194 -8.18 -3.75 24.79
C ASP A 194 -8.93 -4.03 26.08
N HIS A 195 -8.76 -5.24 26.59
CA HIS A 195 -9.15 -5.70 27.92
C HIS A 195 -10.66 -5.71 28.11
N ASP A 196 -11.40 -6.11 27.08
CA ASP A 196 -12.86 -6.19 27.10
C ASP A 196 -13.40 -7.62 27.31
N GLY A 197 -12.49 -8.61 27.36
CA GLY A 197 -12.76 -10.04 27.51
C GLY A 197 -12.95 -10.80 26.20
N VAL A 198 -12.83 -10.13 25.05
CA VAL A 198 -12.78 -10.72 23.71
C VAL A 198 -11.33 -10.77 23.24
N PHE A 199 -10.95 -11.81 22.47
CA PHE A 199 -9.58 -11.94 21.98
C PHE A 199 -9.47 -11.40 20.57
N GLU A 200 -8.77 -10.28 20.38
CA GLU A 200 -8.57 -9.69 19.05
C GLU A 200 -7.54 -10.46 18.25
N ILE A 201 -6.57 -11.11 18.90
CA ILE A 201 -5.49 -11.81 18.20
C ILE A 201 -5.48 -13.29 18.60
N THR A 202 -5.45 -14.17 17.60
CA THR A 202 -5.16 -15.60 17.75
C THR A 202 -4.02 -16.00 16.81
N ILE A 203 -2.93 -16.53 17.35
CA ILE A 203 -1.78 -17.03 16.57
C ILE A 203 -1.64 -18.53 16.80
N ARG A 204 -1.54 -19.30 15.71
CA ARG A 204 -1.31 -20.74 15.76
C ARG A 204 0.13 -21.07 15.39
N PHE A 205 0.69 -22.05 16.08
CA PHE A 205 2.08 -22.46 15.98
C PHE A 205 2.20 -23.91 15.54
N LYS A 206 3.26 -24.22 14.78
CA LYS A 206 3.69 -25.57 14.44
C LYS A 206 5.21 -25.63 14.50
N ASP A 207 5.75 -26.64 15.19
CA ASP A 207 7.20 -26.82 15.36
C ASP A 207 7.90 -25.56 15.92
N GLY A 208 7.21 -24.81 16.78
CA GLY A 208 7.70 -23.57 17.40
C GLY A 208 7.64 -22.32 16.52
N GLN A 209 7.20 -22.44 15.27
CA GLN A 209 7.05 -21.32 14.33
C GLN A 209 5.56 -20.93 14.16
N PRO A 210 5.23 -19.64 13.98
CA PRO A 210 3.88 -19.23 13.64
C PRO A 210 3.52 -19.75 12.24
N VAL A 211 2.30 -20.27 12.08
CA VAL A 211 1.77 -20.74 10.79
C VAL A 211 0.54 -19.96 10.35
N GLU A 212 -0.22 -19.42 11.30
CA GLU A 212 -1.44 -18.65 11.04
C GLU A 212 -1.63 -17.61 12.13
N GLU A 213 -2.12 -16.43 11.75
CA GLU A 213 -2.56 -15.37 12.64
C GLU A 213 -3.92 -14.87 12.17
N GLU A 214 -4.85 -14.77 13.11
CA GLU A 214 -6.18 -14.19 12.97
C GLU A 214 -6.21 -12.93 13.83
N LYS A 215 -6.61 -11.81 13.24
CA LYS A 215 -6.71 -10.52 13.93
C LYS A 215 -8.03 -9.81 13.63
N ASP A 216 -8.70 -9.36 14.68
CA ASP A 216 -9.77 -8.36 14.65
C ASP A 216 -9.12 -6.96 14.76
N THR A 217 -9.15 -6.19 13.68
CA THR A 217 -8.45 -4.90 13.60
C THR A 217 -9.35 -3.74 14.02
N ASN A 218 -10.66 -3.86 13.80
CA ASN A 218 -11.65 -2.82 14.15
C ASN A 218 -12.36 -3.06 15.50
N ARG A 219 -12.14 -4.23 16.11
CA ARG A 219 -12.66 -4.63 17.43
C ARG A 219 -14.17 -4.73 17.47
N ASP A 220 -14.76 -5.31 16.41
CA ASP A 220 -16.19 -5.56 16.34
C ASP A 220 -16.60 -6.99 16.76
N GLY A 221 -15.62 -7.79 17.20
CA GLY A 221 -15.75 -9.18 17.61
C GLY A 221 -15.64 -10.17 16.43
N LYS A 222 -15.30 -9.70 15.22
CA LYS A 222 -15.06 -10.54 14.05
C LYS A 222 -13.69 -10.28 13.48
N THR A 223 -12.96 -11.36 13.26
CA THR A 223 -11.66 -11.32 12.58
C THR A 223 -11.80 -10.76 11.17
N ASP A 224 -11.03 -9.71 10.88
CA ASP A 224 -10.99 -9.04 9.57
C ASP A 224 -9.63 -9.20 8.86
N LEU A 225 -8.61 -9.70 9.54
CA LEU A 225 -7.27 -9.91 9.01
C LEU A 225 -6.79 -11.35 9.29
N PHE A 226 -6.39 -12.04 8.23
CA PHE A 226 -5.89 -13.42 8.28
C PHE A 226 -4.52 -13.48 7.62
N THR A 227 -3.50 -13.89 8.36
CA THR A 227 -2.13 -14.06 7.86
C THR A 227 -1.73 -15.52 7.93
N ARG A 228 -1.18 -16.04 6.83
CA ARG A 228 -0.50 -17.34 6.78
C ARG A 228 0.99 -17.11 6.59
N PHE A 229 1.79 -17.85 7.36
CA PHE A 229 3.24 -17.72 7.35
C PHE A 229 3.90 -18.90 6.62
N ASP A 230 5.02 -18.61 5.96
CA ASP A 230 5.91 -19.62 5.39
C ASP A 230 6.76 -20.30 6.48
N SER A 231 7.51 -21.34 6.08
CA SER A 231 8.39 -22.09 7.00
C SER A 231 9.50 -21.27 7.66
N TYR A 232 9.75 -20.05 7.19
CA TYR A 232 10.73 -19.12 7.74
C TYR A 232 10.08 -18.03 8.62
N GLY A 233 8.76 -18.08 8.83
CA GLY A 233 8.01 -17.11 9.61
C GLY A 233 7.69 -15.82 8.86
N ASN A 234 7.90 -15.74 7.55
CA ASN A 234 7.47 -14.58 6.76
C ASN A 234 6.01 -14.77 6.33
N ALA A 235 5.25 -13.69 6.16
CA ALA A 235 3.93 -13.78 5.54
C ALA A 235 4.05 -14.40 4.13
N GLU A 236 3.24 -15.44 3.87
CA GLU A 236 3.03 -16.06 2.55
C GLU A 236 1.74 -15.54 1.92
N LYS A 237 0.69 -15.38 2.73
CA LYS A 237 -0.62 -14.89 2.28
C LYS A 237 -1.26 -14.04 3.38
N ILE A 238 -1.84 -12.90 3.00
CA ILE A 238 -2.66 -12.06 3.88
C ILE A 238 -4.00 -11.84 3.20
N GLU A 239 -5.08 -12.14 3.90
CA GLU A 239 -6.47 -11.92 3.48
C GLU A 239 -7.09 -10.91 4.45
N GLU A 240 -7.77 -9.90 3.92
CA GLU A 240 -8.24 -8.77 4.70
C GLU A 240 -9.59 -8.26 4.21
N ASP A 241 -10.47 -7.93 5.16
CA ASP A 241 -11.72 -7.19 4.98
C ASP A 241 -11.52 -5.75 5.46
N THR A 242 -10.96 -4.92 4.58
CA THR A 242 -10.65 -3.52 4.85
C THR A 242 -11.89 -2.64 4.99
N ARG A 243 -13.06 -3.11 4.54
CA ARG A 243 -14.34 -2.42 4.66
C ARG A 243 -15.20 -2.93 5.82
N HIS A 244 -14.75 -3.96 6.54
CA HIS A 244 -15.44 -4.59 7.67
C HIS A 244 -16.88 -5.02 7.35
N THR A 245 -17.06 -5.64 6.19
CA THR A 245 -18.37 -6.08 5.68
C THR A 245 -18.70 -7.54 5.99
N GLY A 246 -17.75 -8.28 6.57
CA GLY A 246 -17.73 -9.73 6.71
C GLY A 246 -17.25 -10.46 5.46
N ARG A 247 -16.63 -9.76 4.49
CA ARG A 247 -16.15 -10.33 3.23
C ARG A 247 -14.75 -9.83 2.94
N ILE A 248 -13.82 -10.77 2.73
CA ILE A 248 -12.45 -10.45 2.31
C ILE A 248 -12.49 -9.66 1.00
N ASP A 249 -11.99 -8.44 1.00
CA ASP A 249 -11.86 -7.59 -0.18
C ASP A 249 -10.44 -7.54 -0.72
N ARG A 250 -9.42 -7.79 0.10
CA ARG A 250 -8.02 -7.74 -0.32
C ARG A 250 -7.27 -9.02 0.01
N ILE A 251 -6.57 -9.56 -0.99
CA ILE A 251 -5.70 -10.74 -0.84
C ILE A 251 -4.31 -10.39 -1.34
N ARG A 252 -3.31 -10.50 -0.48
CA ARG A 252 -1.89 -10.26 -0.78
C ARG A 252 -1.13 -11.57 -0.66
N THR A 253 -0.40 -11.95 -1.69
CA THR A 253 0.48 -13.13 -1.71
C THR A 253 1.92 -12.68 -1.80
N TYR A 254 2.78 -13.36 -1.04
CA TYR A 254 4.19 -13.07 -0.88
C TYR A 254 5.03 -14.32 -1.16
N TYR A 255 6.27 -14.11 -1.55
CA TYR A 255 7.27 -15.15 -1.67
C TYR A 255 8.57 -14.68 -1.01
N MET A 256 9.03 -15.40 0.02
CA MET A 256 10.18 -15.01 0.85
C MET A 256 10.06 -13.56 1.36
N GLY A 257 8.89 -13.19 1.88
CA GLY A 257 8.59 -11.86 2.41
C GLY A 257 8.42 -10.73 1.38
N ARG A 258 8.50 -11.02 0.06
CA ARG A 258 8.29 -10.01 -1.00
C ARG A 258 6.93 -10.19 -1.67
N PRO A 259 6.17 -9.12 -1.94
CA PRO A 259 4.89 -9.25 -2.61
C PRO A 259 5.08 -9.80 -4.02
N VAL A 260 4.19 -10.71 -4.42
CA VAL A 260 4.15 -11.30 -5.77
C VAL A 260 2.82 -11.02 -6.47
N ASN A 261 1.72 -10.98 -5.71
CA ASN A 261 0.38 -10.80 -6.23
C ASN A 261 -0.51 -10.09 -5.21
N VAL A 262 -1.33 -9.15 -5.66
CA VAL A 262 -2.35 -8.48 -4.84
C VAL A 262 -3.65 -8.44 -5.63
N VAL A 263 -4.72 -8.97 -5.05
CA VAL A 263 -6.06 -9.01 -5.64
C VAL A 263 -6.99 -8.20 -4.75
N SER A 264 -7.83 -7.34 -5.31
CA SER A 264 -8.64 -6.39 -4.53
C SER A 264 -10.03 -6.16 -5.14
N ASP A 265 -11.02 -6.00 -4.26
CA ASP A 265 -12.39 -5.54 -4.51
C ASP A 265 -12.52 -4.11 -3.94
N ILE A 266 -12.29 -3.13 -4.81
CA ILE A 266 -12.18 -1.70 -4.56
C ILE A 266 -13.55 -1.04 -4.42
N ASP A 267 -14.55 -1.45 -5.22
CA ASP A 267 -15.88 -0.82 -5.24
C ASP A 267 -16.88 -1.48 -4.29
N GLY A 268 -16.61 -2.72 -3.89
CA GLY A 268 -17.27 -3.39 -2.80
C GLY A 268 -18.44 -4.28 -3.14
N ASP A 269 -18.56 -4.68 -4.40
CA ASP A 269 -19.63 -5.56 -4.84
C ASP A 269 -19.35 -7.06 -4.62
N GLY A 270 -18.14 -7.41 -4.16
CA GLY A 270 -17.70 -8.77 -3.90
C GLY A 270 -16.86 -9.40 -5.02
N PHE A 271 -16.72 -8.73 -6.16
CA PHE A 271 -15.83 -9.12 -7.24
C PHE A 271 -14.47 -8.42 -7.08
N LYS A 272 -13.38 -9.19 -7.14
CA LYS A 272 -12.02 -8.63 -7.02
C LYS A 272 -11.50 -8.24 -8.39
N GLU A 273 -11.95 -7.08 -8.87
CA GLU A 273 -11.67 -6.58 -10.21
C GLU A 273 -10.19 -6.24 -10.45
N THR A 274 -9.46 -5.84 -9.39
CA THR A 274 -8.08 -5.40 -9.53
C THR A 274 -7.10 -6.51 -9.18
N VAL A 275 -6.14 -6.77 -10.08
CA VAL A 275 -5.02 -7.69 -9.84
C VAL A 275 -3.70 -7.02 -10.16
N ALA A 276 -2.84 -6.84 -9.16
CA ALA A 276 -1.48 -6.31 -9.29
C ALA A 276 -0.42 -7.40 -9.11
N LEU A 277 0.47 -7.52 -10.09
CA LEU A 277 1.57 -8.47 -10.14
C LEU A 277 2.91 -7.77 -9.92
N PHE A 278 3.74 -8.41 -9.11
CA PHE A 278 5.03 -7.91 -8.67
C PHE A 278 6.16 -8.83 -9.13
N LYS A 279 7.30 -8.25 -9.48
CA LYS A 279 8.55 -8.97 -9.77
C LYS A 279 9.66 -8.36 -8.93
N ASN A 280 10.32 -9.19 -8.12
CA ASN A 280 11.36 -8.74 -7.17
C ASN A 280 10.87 -7.63 -6.23
N GLY A 281 9.61 -7.69 -5.78
CA GLY A 281 9.01 -6.71 -4.88
C GLY A 281 8.59 -5.38 -5.52
N LYS A 282 8.77 -5.21 -6.84
CA LYS A 282 8.30 -4.03 -7.58
C LYS A 282 7.13 -4.40 -8.47
N ILE A 283 6.11 -3.54 -8.53
CA ILE A 283 4.95 -3.73 -9.41
C ILE A 283 5.41 -3.76 -10.88
N ARG A 284 4.80 -4.63 -11.68
CA ARG A 284 5.08 -4.76 -13.12
C ARG A 284 3.84 -4.68 -13.97
N ARG A 285 2.72 -5.18 -13.47
CA ARG A 285 1.44 -5.18 -14.18
C ARG A 285 0.31 -5.03 -13.19
N GLN A 286 -0.69 -4.23 -13.52
CA GLN A 286 -1.97 -4.17 -12.83
C GLN A 286 -3.09 -4.31 -13.85
N THR A 287 -4.09 -5.12 -13.56
CA THR A 287 -5.28 -5.29 -14.39
C THR A 287 -6.53 -4.89 -13.61
N GLU A 288 -7.53 -4.35 -14.29
CA GLU A 288 -8.87 -4.04 -13.77
C GLU A 288 -9.92 -4.65 -14.70
N ASP A 289 -10.88 -5.41 -14.17
CA ASP A 289 -12.04 -5.99 -14.89
C ASP A 289 -13.33 -5.36 -14.36
N ARG A 290 -13.80 -4.30 -15.01
CA ARG A 290 -14.90 -3.44 -14.55
C ARG A 290 -16.27 -3.98 -14.92
N ASN A 291 -16.35 -4.81 -15.97
CA ASN A 291 -17.61 -5.42 -16.40
C ASN A 291 -17.81 -6.86 -15.85
N GLN A 292 -16.82 -7.39 -15.13
CA GLN A 292 -16.82 -8.72 -14.50
C GLN A 292 -16.95 -9.87 -15.48
N ASP A 293 -16.45 -9.69 -16.71
CA ASP A 293 -16.54 -10.71 -17.75
C ASP A 293 -15.35 -11.70 -17.73
N GLY A 294 -14.39 -11.49 -16.83
CA GLY A 294 -13.16 -12.28 -16.67
C GLY A 294 -12.01 -11.83 -17.58
N LYS A 295 -12.20 -10.80 -18.40
CA LYS A 295 -11.16 -10.17 -19.21
C LYS A 295 -10.88 -8.77 -18.67
N PRO A 296 -9.60 -8.44 -18.42
CA PRO A 296 -9.26 -7.08 -18.00
C PRO A 296 -9.65 -6.02 -19.03
N ASP A 297 -10.44 -5.04 -18.60
CA ASP A 297 -10.75 -3.83 -19.35
C ASP A 297 -9.56 -2.88 -19.37
N ILE A 298 -8.78 -2.85 -18.30
CA ILE A 298 -7.57 -2.03 -18.20
C ILE A 298 -6.38 -2.89 -17.83
N THR A 299 -5.27 -2.70 -18.53
CA THR A 299 -3.95 -3.23 -18.16
C THR A 299 -2.93 -2.10 -18.07
N THR A 300 -2.43 -1.83 -16.87
CA THR A 300 -1.33 -0.90 -16.62
C THR A 300 0.00 -1.66 -16.50
N TRP A 301 0.99 -1.25 -17.27
CA TRP A 301 2.35 -1.78 -17.29
C TRP A 301 3.32 -0.80 -16.62
N PHE A 302 4.24 -1.33 -15.82
CA PHE A 302 5.21 -0.56 -15.05
C PHE A 302 6.66 -0.93 -15.40
N ASP A 303 7.53 0.08 -15.44
CA ASP A 303 8.95 -0.06 -15.72
C ASP A 303 9.74 -0.71 -14.55
N GLU A 304 11.07 -0.82 -14.68
CA GLU A 304 11.91 -1.44 -13.64
C GLU A 304 12.02 -0.64 -12.33
N LYS A 305 11.63 0.63 -12.39
CA LYS A 305 11.59 1.55 -11.25
C LYS A 305 10.20 1.59 -10.61
N GLY A 306 9.20 0.96 -11.21
CA GLY A 306 7.81 0.97 -10.76
C GLY A 306 7.02 2.19 -11.25
N LYS A 307 7.51 2.91 -12.25
CA LYS A 307 6.80 4.01 -12.90
C LYS A 307 5.91 3.49 -14.02
N LYS A 308 4.83 4.21 -14.34
CA LYS A 308 3.94 3.82 -15.44
C LYS A 308 4.70 3.90 -16.76
N GLU A 309 4.63 2.85 -17.55
CA GLU A 309 5.20 2.77 -18.90
C GLU A 309 4.09 2.82 -19.95
N ARG A 310 3.01 2.04 -19.73
CA ARG A 310 1.93 1.90 -20.71
C ARG A 310 0.61 1.56 -20.03
N ILE A 311 -0.50 2.07 -20.55
CA ILE A 311 -1.85 1.66 -20.18
C ILE A 311 -2.56 1.20 -21.44
N GLU A 312 -3.20 0.04 -21.37
CA GLU A 312 -4.09 -0.53 -22.39
C GLU A 312 -5.51 -0.49 -21.83
N SER A 313 -6.48 0.01 -22.59
CA SER A 313 -7.87 0.13 -22.16
C SER A 313 -8.82 -0.31 -23.27
N ASP A 314 -9.75 -1.19 -22.93
CA ASP A 314 -11.03 -1.36 -23.62
C ASP A 314 -12.00 -0.33 -23.05
N THR A 315 -12.32 0.71 -23.82
CA THR A 315 -13.15 1.82 -23.34
C THR A 315 -14.64 1.58 -23.52
N ASN A 316 -15.00 0.59 -24.35
CA ASN A 316 -16.39 0.24 -24.66
C ASN A 316 -16.82 -1.15 -24.12
N LEU A 317 -15.90 -1.85 -23.43
CA LEU A 317 -16.13 -3.10 -22.70
C LEU A 317 -16.57 -4.25 -23.60
N ASN A 318 -16.02 -4.33 -24.82
CA ASN A 318 -16.33 -5.39 -25.81
C ASN A 318 -15.36 -6.58 -25.79
N GLY A 319 -14.35 -6.55 -24.92
CA GLY A 319 -13.27 -7.51 -24.78
C GLY A 319 -12.08 -7.26 -25.72
N LYS A 320 -11.97 -6.09 -26.35
CA LYS A 320 -10.85 -5.70 -27.21
C LYS A 320 -10.33 -4.33 -26.80
N ILE A 321 -9.02 -4.25 -26.58
CA ILE A 321 -8.34 -2.99 -26.32
C ILE A 321 -8.50 -2.06 -27.52
N ASP A 322 -8.94 -0.82 -27.25
CA ASP A 322 -9.11 0.23 -28.27
C ASP A 322 -8.28 1.48 -27.99
N THR A 323 -7.68 1.60 -26.81
CA THR A 323 -6.90 2.76 -26.40
C THR A 323 -5.59 2.33 -25.74
N TRP A 324 -4.48 2.91 -26.19
CA TRP A 324 -3.14 2.72 -25.62
C TRP A 324 -2.57 4.08 -25.21
N GLN A 325 -2.04 4.17 -23.99
CA GLN A 325 -1.36 5.36 -23.48
C GLN A 325 0.07 5.00 -23.11
N TYR A 326 1.03 5.85 -23.47
CA TYR A 326 2.46 5.63 -23.24
C TYR A 326 3.04 6.74 -22.38
N TYR A 327 3.88 6.37 -21.43
CA TYR A 327 4.44 7.25 -20.43
C TYR A 327 5.96 7.15 -20.41
N GLU A 328 6.63 8.29 -20.27
CA GLU A 328 8.06 8.38 -19.99
C GLU A 328 8.26 9.30 -18.78
N ASP A 329 8.98 8.81 -17.77
CA ASP A 329 9.19 9.53 -16.49
C ASP A 329 7.89 10.10 -15.89
N ASP A 330 6.85 9.26 -15.83
CA ASP A 330 5.50 9.58 -15.33
C ASP A 330 4.77 10.69 -16.11
N ARG A 331 5.19 10.99 -17.35
CA ARG A 331 4.53 11.94 -18.25
C ARG A 331 3.97 11.23 -19.47
N LEU A 332 2.71 11.52 -19.79
CA LEU A 332 2.07 11.03 -21.02
C LEU A 332 2.81 11.60 -22.24
N THR A 333 3.35 10.73 -23.09
CA THR A 333 4.07 11.09 -24.31
C THR A 333 3.27 10.77 -25.56
N ARG A 334 2.44 9.72 -25.52
CA ARG A 334 1.64 9.29 -26.66
C ARG A 334 0.33 8.62 -26.24
N VAL A 335 -0.73 8.87 -27.00
CA VAL A 335 -1.99 8.12 -26.97
C VAL A 335 -2.24 7.55 -28.37
N GLU A 336 -2.64 6.30 -28.46
CA GLU A 336 -3.05 5.63 -29.68
C GLU A 336 -4.48 5.11 -29.51
N LYS A 337 -5.31 5.19 -30.55
CA LYS A 337 -6.69 4.73 -30.52
C LYS A 337 -7.10 3.98 -31.78
N ASP A 338 -7.91 2.94 -31.60
CA ASP A 338 -8.74 2.33 -32.62
C ASP A 338 -10.19 2.82 -32.46
N GLU A 339 -10.48 4.02 -32.95
CA GLU A 339 -11.84 4.59 -32.84
C GLU A 339 -12.87 3.87 -33.73
N LYS A 340 -12.45 2.93 -34.59
CA LYS A 340 -13.32 2.19 -35.51
C LYS A 340 -13.62 0.78 -35.01
N GLY A 341 -12.87 0.27 -34.04
CA GLY A 341 -12.99 -1.08 -33.49
C GLY A 341 -12.60 -2.18 -34.49
N ASN A 342 -11.79 -1.85 -35.50
CA ASN A 342 -11.38 -2.78 -36.56
C ASN A 342 -10.08 -3.54 -36.25
N GLY A 343 -9.46 -3.28 -35.10
CA GLY A 343 -8.19 -3.84 -34.65
C GLY A 343 -6.95 -3.07 -35.12
N SER A 344 -7.12 -1.94 -35.82
CA SER A 344 -6.04 -1.10 -36.32
C SER A 344 -6.10 0.30 -35.70
N ILE A 345 -4.94 0.84 -35.34
CA ILE A 345 -4.84 2.18 -34.76
C ILE A 345 -5.03 3.21 -35.87
N ASN A 346 -6.08 4.03 -35.77
CA ASN A 346 -6.36 5.11 -36.71
C ASN A 346 -6.01 6.51 -36.20
N LEU A 347 -5.72 6.65 -34.90
CA LEU A 347 -5.40 7.94 -34.31
C LEU A 347 -4.18 7.81 -33.39
N LYS A 348 -3.18 8.67 -33.59
CA LYS A 348 -2.04 8.80 -32.68
C LYS A 348 -1.86 10.26 -32.27
N VAL A 349 -1.84 10.51 -30.97
CA VAL A 349 -1.67 11.83 -30.36
C VAL A 349 -0.35 11.86 -29.61
N PHE A 350 0.48 12.86 -29.87
CA PHE A 350 1.79 13.06 -29.25
C PHE A 350 1.78 14.27 -28.34
N TYR A 351 2.47 14.14 -27.21
CA TYR A 351 2.57 15.14 -26.18
C TYR A 351 4.04 15.49 -25.92
N SER A 352 4.32 16.77 -25.70
CA SER A 352 5.62 17.27 -25.27
C SER A 352 5.43 18.28 -24.14
N LYS A 353 6.15 18.08 -23.03
CA LYS A 353 6.04 18.90 -21.81
C LYS A 353 4.57 19.07 -21.33
N GLY A 354 3.78 18.01 -21.44
CA GLY A 354 2.36 17.98 -21.02
C GLY A 354 1.38 18.66 -21.99
N LYS A 355 1.83 19.17 -23.14
CA LYS A 355 0.97 19.78 -24.16
C LYS A 355 0.94 18.91 -25.41
N LYS A 356 -0.23 18.85 -26.07
CA LYS A 356 -0.38 18.21 -27.38
C LYS A 356 0.54 18.92 -28.38
N CYS A 357 1.43 18.19 -29.05
CA CYS A 357 2.34 18.77 -30.05
C CYS A 357 2.01 18.28 -31.47
N ARG A 358 1.55 17.04 -31.62
CA ARG A 358 1.23 16.46 -32.93
C ARG A 358 0.09 15.45 -32.83
N VAL A 359 -0.74 15.38 -33.85
CA VAL A 359 -1.76 14.36 -34.06
C VAL A 359 -1.59 13.81 -35.46
N ILE A 360 -1.68 12.50 -35.64
CA ILE A 360 -1.79 11.88 -36.95
C ILE A 360 -3.03 11.00 -36.99
N MET A 361 -3.74 11.02 -38.11
CA MET A 361 -4.97 10.25 -38.33
C MET A 361 -4.90 9.52 -39.66
N ASP A 362 -5.26 8.24 -39.61
CA ASP A 362 -5.57 7.37 -40.74
C ASP A 362 -7.10 7.44 -40.95
N ARG A 363 -7.53 8.08 -42.03
CA ARG A 363 -8.95 8.39 -42.24
C ARG A 363 -9.70 7.22 -42.85
N ASP A 364 -9.07 6.48 -43.76
CA ASP A 364 -9.68 5.41 -44.54
C ASP A 364 -9.31 4.00 -44.05
N ASN A 365 -8.44 3.90 -43.04
CA ASN A 365 -7.97 2.69 -42.38
C ASN A 365 -7.15 1.78 -43.29
N ASP A 366 -6.40 2.36 -44.22
CA ASP A 366 -5.46 1.62 -45.08
C ASP A 366 -4.08 1.40 -44.43
N GLY A 367 -3.83 2.03 -43.27
CA GLY A 367 -2.59 1.96 -42.50
C GLY A 367 -1.61 3.10 -42.76
N LEU A 368 -1.86 3.96 -43.74
CA LEU A 368 -1.22 5.25 -43.92
C LEU A 368 -1.88 6.27 -42.99
N PHE A 369 -1.21 7.40 -42.73
CA PHE A 369 -1.72 8.43 -41.82
C PHE A 369 -1.77 9.76 -42.57
N GLU A 370 -2.79 9.94 -43.39
CA GLU A 370 -2.90 11.03 -44.34
C GLU A 370 -2.97 12.40 -43.66
N ILE A 371 -3.59 12.49 -42.48
CA ILE A 371 -3.80 13.77 -41.81
C ILE A 371 -2.80 13.94 -40.68
N THR A 372 -1.98 14.98 -40.75
CA THR A 372 -1.09 15.42 -39.67
C THR A 372 -1.49 16.79 -39.15
N GLN A 373 -1.80 16.91 -37.85
CA GLN A 373 -1.96 18.21 -37.18
C GLN A 373 -0.77 18.49 -36.27
N ARG A 374 -0.17 19.67 -36.38
CA ARG A 374 0.96 20.14 -35.57
C ARG A 374 0.55 21.37 -34.76
N PHE A 375 0.94 21.40 -33.50
CA PHE A 375 0.63 22.46 -32.53
C PHE A 375 1.90 23.18 -32.04
N ASP A 376 3.05 22.83 -32.61
CA ASP A 376 4.40 23.30 -32.25
C ASP A 376 5.05 24.17 -33.34
N LYS A 377 4.26 24.63 -34.31
CA LYS A 377 4.71 25.40 -35.48
C LYS A 377 4.36 26.88 -35.36
N ALA A 378 5.11 27.63 -34.57
CA ALA A 378 4.97 29.09 -34.51
C ALA A 378 5.19 29.72 -35.91
N PRO A 379 4.43 30.77 -36.30
CA PRO A 379 3.47 31.53 -35.48
C PRO A 379 2.08 30.90 -35.35
N TRP A 380 1.83 29.77 -36.02
CA TRP A 380 0.52 29.14 -36.05
C TRP A 380 0.17 28.46 -34.72
N SER A 381 -1.08 28.58 -34.30
CA SER A 381 -1.66 27.79 -33.21
C SER A 381 -1.90 26.33 -33.60
N MET A 382 -2.12 26.06 -34.89
CA MET A 382 -2.23 24.71 -35.45
C MET A 382 -1.92 24.76 -36.95
N VAL A 383 -1.19 23.76 -37.44
CA VAL A 383 -1.03 23.49 -38.88
C VAL A 383 -1.58 22.09 -39.14
N MET A 384 -2.53 21.96 -40.06
CA MET A 384 -3.03 20.68 -40.55
C MET A 384 -2.47 20.44 -41.95
N GLU A 385 -1.90 19.26 -42.18
CA GLU A 385 -1.38 18.79 -43.46
C GLU A 385 -2.18 17.54 -43.84
N LEU A 386 -2.59 17.45 -45.11
CA LEU A 386 -3.23 16.29 -45.73
C LEU A 386 -2.28 15.78 -46.82
N ASP A 387 -1.82 14.54 -46.65
CA ASP A 387 -0.90 13.79 -47.52
C ASP A 387 -1.60 12.48 -47.90
N ALA A 388 -2.43 12.52 -48.94
CA ALA A 388 -3.37 11.47 -49.28
C ALA A 388 -2.70 10.25 -49.96
N ASP A 389 -1.53 10.41 -50.56
CA ASP A 389 -0.77 9.31 -51.17
C ASP A 389 0.45 8.84 -50.35
N GLY A 390 0.77 9.55 -49.26
CA GLY A 390 1.77 9.16 -48.28
C GLY A 390 3.21 9.41 -48.74
N ASP A 391 3.41 10.29 -49.72
CA ASP A 391 4.72 10.59 -50.29
C ASP A 391 5.53 11.61 -49.45
N LYS A 392 4.93 12.17 -48.38
CA LYS A 392 5.44 13.21 -47.48
C LYS A 392 5.39 14.64 -48.03
N HIS A 393 4.72 14.83 -49.16
CA HIS A 393 4.40 16.12 -49.77
C HIS A 393 2.88 16.34 -49.69
N PRO A 394 2.41 17.11 -48.69
CA PRO A 394 0.97 17.22 -48.46
C PRO A 394 0.28 17.98 -49.60
N GLU A 395 -0.77 17.39 -50.19
CA GLU A 395 -1.59 18.06 -51.21
C GLU A 395 -2.44 19.22 -50.65
N ALA A 396 -2.58 19.30 -49.32
CA ALA A 396 -3.18 20.48 -48.70
C ALA A 396 -2.58 20.82 -47.34
N ARG A 397 -2.39 22.12 -47.08
CA ARG A 397 -1.99 22.66 -45.78
C ARG A 397 -2.95 23.74 -45.31
N TYR A 398 -3.33 23.68 -44.04
CA TYR A 398 -4.23 24.63 -43.38
C TYR A 398 -3.57 25.17 -42.11
N CYS A 399 -3.35 26.47 -42.07
CA CYS A 399 -2.63 27.16 -41.00
C CYS A 399 -3.58 28.04 -40.21
N TYR A 400 -3.63 27.83 -38.89
CA TYR A 400 -4.56 28.49 -37.98
C TYR A 400 -3.82 29.35 -36.97
N GLU A 401 -4.34 30.54 -36.68
CA GLU A 401 -3.88 31.41 -35.60
C GLU A 401 -5.02 31.66 -34.62
N LYS A 402 -4.81 31.37 -33.34
CA LYS A 402 -5.84 31.46 -32.28
C LYS A 402 -7.16 30.76 -32.66
N GLY A 403 -7.07 29.64 -33.38
CA GLY A 403 -8.22 28.85 -33.83
C GLY A 403 -8.91 29.35 -35.12
N VAL A 404 -8.48 30.47 -35.69
CA VAL A 404 -9.01 31.01 -36.96
C VAL A 404 -8.09 30.59 -38.11
N LEU A 405 -8.65 30.07 -39.20
CA LEU A 405 -7.89 29.74 -40.41
C LEU A 405 -7.32 31.05 -41.00
N ARG A 406 -6.01 31.09 -41.25
CA ARG A 406 -5.32 32.27 -41.80
C ARG A 406 -4.73 32.04 -43.17
N LEU A 407 -4.34 30.80 -43.46
CA LEU A 407 -3.77 30.40 -44.73
C LEU A 407 -4.22 28.98 -45.07
N LYS A 408 -4.66 28.78 -46.32
CA LYS A 408 -4.95 27.48 -46.90
C LYS A 408 -4.16 27.35 -48.20
N GLU A 409 -3.41 26.27 -48.32
CA GLU A 409 -2.59 25.92 -49.48
C GLU A 409 -3.12 24.60 -50.05
N ILE A 410 -3.25 24.51 -51.37
CA ILE A 410 -3.62 23.27 -52.10
C ILE A 410 -2.64 23.11 -53.26
N ASP A 411 -2.04 21.93 -53.33
CA ASP A 411 -1.24 21.42 -54.43
C ASP A 411 -2.09 20.38 -55.17
N LYS A 412 -2.59 20.75 -56.36
CA LYS A 412 -3.52 19.93 -57.15
C LYS A 412 -2.78 18.99 -58.09
N ASP A 413 -1.62 19.40 -58.59
CA ASP A 413 -0.82 18.62 -59.54
C ASP A 413 0.23 17.72 -58.87
N ARG A 414 0.42 17.88 -57.56
CA ARG A 414 1.30 17.11 -56.67
C ARG A 414 2.77 17.30 -56.99
N ASP A 415 3.16 18.51 -57.40
CA ASP A 415 4.55 18.85 -57.65
C ASP A 415 5.32 19.30 -56.38
N GLY A 416 4.62 19.41 -55.25
CA GLY A 416 5.13 19.86 -53.95
C GLY A 416 4.97 21.36 -53.70
N ASN A 417 4.44 22.11 -54.67
CA ASN A 417 4.17 23.54 -54.60
C ASN A 417 2.66 23.81 -54.67
N PRO A 418 2.14 24.75 -53.88
CA PRO A 418 0.71 25.00 -53.89
C PRO A 418 0.27 25.80 -55.13
N ASP A 419 -0.56 25.17 -55.97
CA ASP A 419 -1.31 25.84 -57.06
C ASP A 419 -2.29 26.89 -56.54
N LEU A 420 -2.86 26.68 -55.34
CA LEU A 420 -3.90 27.54 -54.78
C LEU A 420 -3.57 27.95 -53.35
N MET A 421 -3.51 29.26 -53.10
CA MET A 421 -3.31 29.82 -51.76
C MET A 421 -4.42 30.81 -51.42
N HIS A 422 -5.13 30.57 -50.32
CA HIS A 422 -6.12 31.50 -49.76
C HIS A 422 -5.61 32.11 -48.46
N HIS A 423 -5.66 33.43 -48.35
CA HIS A 423 -5.34 34.17 -47.14
C HIS A 423 -6.60 34.76 -46.51
N TYR A 424 -6.70 34.62 -45.20
CA TYR A 424 -7.84 35.07 -44.43
C TYR A 424 -7.41 36.14 -43.41
N ASN A 425 -8.30 37.06 -43.05
CA ASN A 425 -8.09 38.05 -41.99
C ASN A 425 -8.27 37.45 -40.58
N ALA A 426 -8.19 38.29 -39.54
CA ALA A 426 -8.29 37.84 -38.14
C ALA A 426 -9.69 37.33 -37.78
N GLU A 427 -10.71 37.75 -38.52
CA GLU A 427 -12.10 37.33 -38.41
C GLU A 427 -12.40 36.07 -39.25
N GLY A 428 -11.42 35.57 -40.03
CA GLY A 428 -11.56 34.39 -40.88
C GLY A 428 -12.19 34.64 -42.24
N LYS A 429 -12.29 35.91 -42.68
CA LYS A 429 -12.80 36.27 -44.01
C LYS A 429 -11.70 36.22 -45.06
N LEU A 430 -12.05 35.79 -46.28
CA LEU A 430 -11.12 35.72 -47.40
C LEU A 430 -10.68 37.13 -47.82
N THR A 431 -9.36 37.34 -47.91
CA THR A 431 -8.77 38.65 -48.29
C THR A 431 -7.96 38.58 -49.58
N LYS A 432 -7.35 37.43 -49.85
CA LYS A 432 -6.49 37.23 -51.02
C LYS A 432 -6.54 35.77 -51.45
N THR A 433 -6.61 35.52 -52.75
CA THR A 433 -6.41 34.20 -53.36
C THR A 433 -5.31 34.32 -54.39
N ARG A 434 -4.34 33.41 -54.39
CA ARG A 434 -3.37 33.23 -55.47
C ARG A 434 -3.65 31.89 -56.15
N GLU A 435 -3.79 31.90 -57.46
CA GLU A 435 -3.87 30.71 -58.31
C GLU A 435 -2.66 30.72 -59.23
N THR A 436 -1.85 29.67 -59.21
CA THR A 436 -0.70 29.46 -60.10
C THR A 436 -1.02 28.26 -60.99
N HIS A 437 -0.64 28.32 -62.26
CA HIS A 437 -0.83 27.24 -63.23
C HIS A 437 0.54 26.79 -63.75
N GLU A 438 0.77 25.49 -63.87
CA GLU A 438 2.00 24.90 -64.47
C GLU A 438 3.29 25.08 -63.63
N GLY A 439 3.20 25.08 -62.29
CA GLY A 439 4.34 25.10 -61.37
C GLY A 439 4.75 26.50 -60.86
N VAL A 440 5.86 26.59 -60.10
CA VAL A 440 6.27 27.79 -59.32
C VAL A 440 6.47 29.05 -60.17
N ASP A 441 6.97 28.89 -61.40
CA ASP A 441 7.30 29.97 -62.34
C ASP A 441 6.26 30.07 -63.48
N GLY A 442 5.07 29.49 -63.29
CA GLY A 442 4.00 29.54 -64.26
C GLY A 442 3.07 30.75 -64.09
N PRO A 443 2.18 31.02 -65.07
CA PRO A 443 1.23 32.12 -64.99
C PRO A 443 0.41 32.08 -63.70
N SER A 444 0.22 33.24 -63.08
CA SER A 444 -0.50 33.32 -61.82
C SER A 444 -1.49 34.47 -61.78
N ILE A 445 -2.60 34.26 -61.10
CA ILE A 445 -3.59 35.30 -60.83
C ILE A 445 -3.83 35.46 -59.33
N ILE A 446 -3.77 36.69 -58.86
CA ILE A 446 -3.96 37.07 -57.47
C ILE A 446 -5.24 37.90 -57.34
N TRP A 447 -6.26 37.34 -56.73
CA TRP A 447 -7.50 38.02 -56.39
C TRP A 447 -7.41 38.69 -55.02
N PHE A 448 -7.97 39.89 -54.90
CA PHE A 448 -8.12 40.65 -53.67
C PHE A 448 -9.59 40.89 -53.39
N TYR A 449 -9.98 40.73 -52.13
CA TYR A 449 -11.38 40.80 -51.68
C TYR A 449 -11.56 41.87 -50.60
N ASP A 450 -12.75 42.44 -50.53
CA ASP A 450 -13.15 43.33 -49.44
C ASP A 450 -13.69 42.58 -48.21
N ASP A 451 -14.16 43.33 -47.20
CA ASP A 451 -14.72 42.77 -45.97
C ASP A 451 -16.06 42.04 -46.17
N GLN A 452 -16.67 42.15 -47.35
CA GLN A 452 -17.87 41.42 -47.77
C GLN A 452 -17.52 40.17 -48.59
N GLU A 453 -16.22 39.87 -48.75
CA GLU A 453 -15.68 38.81 -49.61
C GLU A 453 -16.02 39.01 -51.10
N GLU A 454 -16.31 40.25 -51.50
CA GLU A 454 -16.47 40.61 -52.92
C GLU A 454 -15.10 40.88 -53.53
N ALA A 455 -14.82 40.32 -54.71
CA ALA A 455 -13.60 40.63 -55.43
C ALA A 455 -13.57 42.11 -55.82
N ILE A 456 -12.49 42.80 -55.46
CA ILE A 456 -12.26 44.21 -55.79
C ILE A 456 -11.16 44.41 -56.81
N ARG A 457 -10.22 43.46 -56.89
CA ARG A 457 -9.08 43.53 -57.81
C ARG A 457 -8.53 42.14 -58.11
N ALA A 458 -8.05 41.91 -59.32
CA ALA A 458 -7.22 40.75 -59.64
C ALA A 458 -5.95 41.19 -60.36
N GLU A 459 -4.82 40.57 -60.06
CA GLU A 459 -3.51 40.82 -60.67
C GLU A 459 -3.08 39.55 -61.40
N HIS A 460 -2.89 39.60 -62.71
CA HIS A 460 -2.57 38.45 -63.54
C HIS A 460 -1.17 38.62 -64.14
N ASP A 461 -0.26 37.76 -63.71
CA ASP A 461 1.05 37.51 -64.30
C ASP A 461 0.88 36.42 -65.36
N ARG A 462 0.98 36.79 -66.64
CA ARG A 462 0.83 35.89 -67.78
C ARG A 462 2.15 35.19 -68.13
N THR A 463 3.28 35.75 -67.70
CA THR A 463 4.61 35.29 -68.10
C THR A 463 5.25 34.38 -67.06
N GLY A 464 4.77 34.43 -65.81
CA GLY A 464 5.30 33.70 -64.67
C GLY A 464 6.57 34.34 -64.08
N ASP A 465 6.87 35.60 -64.43
CA ASP A 465 8.08 36.29 -63.97
C ASP A 465 7.95 36.89 -62.56
N GLY A 466 6.76 36.77 -61.95
CA GLY A 466 6.44 37.28 -60.63
C GLY A 466 5.90 38.71 -60.61
N HIS A 467 5.76 39.34 -61.78
CA HIS A 467 5.17 40.67 -61.95
C HIS A 467 3.83 40.56 -62.67
N ALA A 468 2.84 41.34 -62.22
CA ALA A 468 1.54 41.32 -62.87
C ALA A 468 1.61 42.08 -64.20
N ASP A 469 1.12 41.46 -65.27
CA ASP A 469 0.96 42.10 -66.58
C ASP A 469 -0.42 42.78 -66.69
N ILE A 470 -1.44 42.26 -66.00
CA ILE A 470 -2.81 42.77 -66.08
C ILE A 470 -3.40 42.97 -64.69
N TRP A 471 -4.01 44.12 -64.45
CA TRP A 471 -4.79 44.45 -63.27
C TRP A 471 -6.27 44.61 -63.63
N TYR A 472 -7.11 43.73 -63.13
CA TYR A 472 -8.57 43.84 -63.25
C TYR A 472 -9.16 44.54 -62.03
N HIS A 473 -10.09 45.46 -62.23
CA HIS A 473 -10.78 46.19 -61.15
C HIS A 473 -12.26 45.88 -61.13
N TYR A 474 -12.78 45.53 -59.96
CA TYR A 474 -14.16 45.08 -59.78
C TYR A 474 -14.93 45.93 -58.78
N ARG A 475 -16.25 46.03 -58.98
CA ARG A 475 -17.18 46.63 -58.02
C ARG A 475 -18.49 45.85 -58.04
N LYS A 476 -18.93 45.35 -56.87
CA LYS A 476 -20.16 44.55 -56.74
C LYS A 476 -20.21 43.37 -57.71
N GLY A 477 -19.07 42.67 -57.86
CA GLY A 477 -18.92 41.51 -58.75
C GLY A 477 -18.87 41.81 -60.24
N LYS A 478 -18.78 43.08 -60.66
CA LYS A 478 -18.70 43.47 -62.08
C LYS A 478 -17.36 44.11 -62.40
N LEU A 479 -16.79 43.77 -63.55
CA LEU A 479 -15.58 44.40 -64.08
C LEU A 479 -15.86 45.87 -64.38
N THR A 480 -15.10 46.78 -63.76
CA THR A 480 -15.20 48.23 -63.96
C THR A 480 -14.01 48.82 -64.69
N GLY A 481 -12.86 48.14 -64.66
CA GLY A 481 -11.68 48.58 -65.37
C GLY A 481 -10.62 47.49 -65.49
N LEU A 482 -9.69 47.69 -66.40
CA LEU A 482 -8.55 46.83 -66.67
C LEU A 482 -7.34 47.71 -66.99
N ASP A 483 -6.20 47.41 -66.39
CA ASP A 483 -4.91 48.01 -66.72
C ASP A 483 -4.00 46.90 -67.23
N GLU A 484 -3.30 47.08 -68.34
CA GLU A 484 -2.41 46.08 -68.93
C GLU A 484 -1.05 46.68 -69.28
N ASP A 485 0.01 46.01 -68.86
CA ASP A 485 1.40 46.18 -69.26
C ASP A 485 1.70 45.15 -70.36
N THR A 486 1.95 45.64 -71.57
CA THR A 486 2.24 44.82 -72.75
C THR A 486 3.74 44.69 -73.01
N ASN A 487 4.58 45.51 -72.39
CA ASN A 487 6.01 45.57 -72.62
C ASN A 487 6.85 44.99 -71.44
N ALA A 488 6.19 44.61 -70.34
CA ALA A 488 6.74 44.07 -69.11
C ALA A 488 7.75 45.01 -68.41
N ASP A 489 7.52 46.32 -68.45
CA ASP A 489 8.34 47.32 -67.74
C ASP A 489 7.85 47.63 -66.31
N GLY A 490 6.73 47.03 -65.90
CA GLY A 490 6.10 47.16 -64.59
C GLY A 490 5.11 48.31 -64.49
N LYS A 491 4.80 49.00 -65.60
CA LYS A 491 3.78 50.04 -65.69
C LYS A 491 2.77 49.69 -66.77
N PRO A 492 1.46 49.82 -66.51
CA PRO A 492 0.47 49.64 -67.56
C PRO A 492 0.68 50.64 -68.70
N ASP A 493 0.47 50.17 -69.94
CA ASP A 493 0.41 50.97 -71.16
C ASP A 493 -0.96 50.94 -71.84
N ILE A 494 -1.88 50.10 -71.36
CA ILE A 494 -3.28 50.05 -71.79
C ILE A 494 -4.19 50.19 -70.56
N TRP A 495 -5.23 51.02 -70.67
CA TRP A 495 -6.29 51.16 -69.65
C TRP A 495 -7.68 51.11 -70.27
N GLU A 496 -8.53 50.19 -69.81
CA GLU A 496 -9.92 50.07 -70.22
C GLU A 496 -10.87 50.39 -69.05
N ILE A 497 -11.98 51.07 -69.35
CA ILE A 497 -13.04 51.40 -68.39
C ILE A 497 -14.37 50.88 -68.92
N TYR A 498 -15.15 50.24 -68.04
CA TYR A 498 -16.41 49.60 -68.37
C TYR A 498 -17.59 50.22 -67.59
N ASP A 499 -18.79 50.14 -68.16
CA ASP A 499 -20.02 50.52 -67.45
C ASP A 499 -20.58 49.38 -66.57
N GLU A 500 -21.71 49.64 -65.90
CA GLU A 500 -22.37 48.62 -65.05
C GLU A 500 -22.92 47.41 -65.82
N SER A 501 -22.96 47.46 -67.15
CA SER A 501 -23.32 46.33 -68.02
C SER A 501 -22.09 45.58 -68.56
N GLN A 502 -20.88 45.95 -68.12
CA GLN A 502 -19.59 45.48 -68.65
C GLN A 502 -19.39 45.83 -70.13
N THR A 503 -20.00 46.93 -70.60
CA THR A 503 -19.74 47.47 -71.92
C THR A 503 -18.56 48.45 -71.84
N LEU A 504 -17.59 48.32 -72.74
CA LEU A 504 -16.42 49.21 -72.82
C LEU A 504 -16.87 50.67 -73.04
N LEU A 505 -16.53 51.55 -72.11
CA LEU A 505 -16.77 53.00 -72.19
C LEU A 505 -15.59 53.75 -72.79
N LYS A 506 -14.37 53.33 -72.44
CA LYS A 506 -13.14 54.04 -72.80
C LYS A 506 -11.96 53.09 -72.79
N ILE A 507 -11.04 53.24 -73.75
CA ILE A 507 -9.72 52.64 -73.75
C ILE A 507 -8.67 53.75 -73.92
N SER A 508 -7.56 53.66 -73.20
CA SER A 508 -6.44 54.62 -73.24
C SER A 508 -5.14 53.88 -73.48
N PHE A 509 -4.21 54.47 -74.23
CA PHE A 509 -2.90 53.88 -74.56
C PHE A 509 -1.77 54.86 -74.22
N ASP A 510 -0.70 54.35 -73.65
CA ASP A 510 0.62 54.96 -73.55
C ASP A 510 1.48 54.39 -74.69
N LEU A 511 1.87 55.22 -75.65
CA LEU A 511 2.61 54.74 -76.84
C LEU A 511 4.12 54.97 -76.71
N ASP A 512 4.54 55.82 -75.78
CA ASP A 512 5.95 56.11 -75.52
C ASP A 512 6.49 55.46 -74.23
N PHE A 513 5.62 54.78 -73.48
CA PHE A 513 5.89 53.99 -72.28
C PHE A 513 6.46 54.84 -71.13
N ASP A 514 6.03 56.10 -70.98
CA ASP A 514 6.42 56.95 -69.86
C ASP A 514 5.65 56.66 -68.55
N GLY A 515 4.56 55.88 -68.64
CA GLY A 515 3.61 55.55 -67.58
C GLY A 515 2.36 56.44 -67.56
N LYS A 516 2.05 57.13 -68.66
CA LYS A 516 0.87 58.00 -68.79
C LYS A 516 0.21 57.83 -70.17
N PRO A 517 -1.13 57.92 -70.23
CA PRO A 517 -1.84 57.78 -71.50
C PRO A 517 -1.59 58.97 -72.44
N ASP A 518 -1.15 58.68 -73.67
CA ASP A 518 -0.97 59.63 -74.78
C ASP A 518 -2.20 59.72 -75.68
N SER A 519 -3.00 58.65 -75.74
CA SER A 519 -4.14 58.53 -76.64
C SER A 519 -5.33 57.83 -75.99
N GLU A 520 -6.54 58.20 -76.40
CA GLU A 520 -7.79 57.67 -75.84
C GLU A 520 -8.84 57.45 -76.92
N GLU A 521 -9.54 56.32 -76.87
CA GLU A 521 -10.72 56.02 -77.69
C GLU A 521 -11.96 55.79 -76.81
N ASN A 522 -13.09 56.37 -77.21
CA ASN A 522 -14.36 56.14 -76.51
C ASN A 522 -15.09 54.94 -77.12
N GLY A 523 -15.54 54.03 -76.25
CA GLY A 523 -16.33 52.86 -76.62
C GLY A 523 -17.66 53.25 -77.27
N ARG A 524 -17.93 52.71 -78.46
CA ARG A 524 -19.20 52.93 -79.16
C ARG A 524 -20.30 52.09 -78.51
N GLY A 525 -20.98 52.64 -77.52
CA GLY A 525 -22.24 52.09 -77.05
C GLY A 525 -23.24 52.01 -78.22
N LYS A 526 -23.67 50.80 -78.59
CA LYS A 526 -24.84 50.64 -79.46
C LYS A 526 -26.06 51.17 -78.68
N LYS A 527 -26.61 52.29 -79.16
CA LYS A 527 -27.92 52.80 -78.76
C LYS A 527 -29.04 51.82 -79.06
#